data_AF-A0A7J9DVV8-F1
#
_entry.id   AF-A0A7J9DVV8-F1
#
_cell.length_a   1.000
_cell.length_b   1.000
_cell.length_c   1.000
_cell.angle_alpha   90.00
_cell.angle_beta   90.00
_cell.angle_gamma   90.00
#
_symmetry.space_group_name_H-M   'P 1'
#
loop_
_entity.id
_entity.type
_entity.pdbx_description
1 polymer ?
#
loop_
_entity_poly.entity_id
_entity_poly.type
_entity_poly.pdbx_seq_one_letter_code
_entity_poly.pdbx_strand_id
1 'polypeptide(L)'
;MSERAKVAMHKYLNNFLGNMDIVNSREVCKFLEVSKLSFSQEYGPKLKEEYVMVKHLPKIARNDDSDRCCACRWFNCCNDNWQKVWAVLKPGFLALLGDPFDTKLLDIIVFDVLPASDGNGEGRVSLASEVKERNPLRHAFKVACGVRSIRLRAKSSSRVKDWVAAINDAGLRPPEGWCHPHRFGSFAPPRGLTEDGSEAQWFVDGGVAFNAIASAIEDAKSEIFMCGWWLCPELYLRRPFREHAASRLNALLEAKAKEGVQIYILLYKEVALALKINSVYSKQKLLSIHENVRVLRYPDHFSAGVYLWSHHEKLVIVDNQICFLGGLDLCFGRYDTFEHKVSDNPPVIWPGKDYYNPRESEPNSWEDTMKDELDRGKYPRMPWHDVHCALRGPPCRDIARHFVQRWNYAKIYREIKLQMR
;
A
#
# COMPACT_ATOMS: atom_id res chain seq x y z
N MET A 1 -30.03 -39.93 8.74
CA MET A 1 -28.75 -39.86 9.47
C MET A 1 -27.72 -38.94 8.81
N SER A 2 -27.67 -38.79 7.46
CA SER A 2 -26.65 -37.97 6.81
C SER A 2 -26.73 -36.47 7.11
N GLU A 3 -27.93 -35.87 7.25
CA GLU A 3 -27.98 -34.41 7.46
C GLU A 3 -27.58 -33.95 8.86
N ARG A 4 -27.91 -34.72 9.90
CA ARG A 4 -27.39 -34.44 11.25
C ARG A 4 -25.86 -34.55 11.30
N ALA A 5 -25.28 -35.54 10.61
CA ALA A 5 -23.84 -35.71 10.53
C ALA A 5 -23.17 -34.56 9.75
N LYS A 6 -23.77 -34.12 8.63
CA LYS A 6 -23.28 -32.98 7.86
C LYS A 6 -23.32 -31.69 8.66
N VAL A 7 -24.42 -31.41 9.36
CA VAL A 7 -24.55 -30.23 10.23
C VAL A 7 -23.54 -30.27 11.38
N ALA A 8 -23.36 -31.43 12.01
CA ALA A 8 -22.37 -31.62 13.07
C ALA A 8 -20.93 -31.39 12.56
N MET A 9 -20.60 -31.94 11.38
CA MET A 9 -19.29 -31.76 10.75
C MET A 9 -19.06 -30.30 10.35
N HIS A 10 -20.06 -29.63 9.81
CA HIS A 10 -19.97 -28.22 9.45
C HIS A 10 -19.74 -27.35 10.70
N LYS A 11 -20.45 -27.62 11.80
CA LYS A 11 -20.26 -26.92 13.07
C LYS A 11 -18.87 -27.17 13.66
N TYR A 12 -18.38 -28.41 13.60
CA TYR A 12 -17.02 -28.74 14.02
C TYR A 12 -15.97 -28.00 13.18
N LEU A 13 -16.10 -28.03 11.85
CA LEU A 13 -15.18 -27.34 10.95
C LEU A 13 -15.21 -25.83 11.16
N ASN A 14 -16.38 -25.21 11.35
CA ASN A 14 -16.45 -23.77 11.62
C ASN A 14 -15.79 -23.40 12.95
N ASN A 15 -15.99 -24.21 14.00
CA ASN A 15 -15.32 -24.00 15.28
C ASN A 15 -13.80 -24.19 15.17
N PHE A 16 -13.36 -25.23 14.45
CA PHE A 16 -11.94 -25.51 14.23
C PHE A 16 -11.28 -24.42 13.38
N LEU A 17 -11.93 -24.02 12.28
CA LEU A 17 -11.42 -23.01 11.35
C LEU A 17 -11.54 -21.58 11.88
N GLY A 18 -12.41 -21.34 12.85
CA GLY A 18 -12.55 -20.06 13.54
C GLY A 18 -11.44 -19.77 14.55
N ASN A 19 -10.64 -20.77 14.92
CA ASN A 19 -9.49 -20.58 15.80
C ASN A 19 -8.22 -20.32 14.98
N MET A 20 -7.80 -19.05 14.92
CA MET A 20 -6.62 -18.59 14.18
C MET A 20 -5.32 -19.25 14.63
N ASP A 21 -5.15 -19.57 15.91
CA ASP A 21 -3.93 -20.22 16.40
C ASP A 21 -3.83 -21.65 15.89
N ILE A 22 -4.96 -22.35 15.82
CA ILE A 22 -5.04 -23.73 15.33
C ILE A 22 -4.84 -23.76 13.81
N VAL A 23 -5.56 -22.92 13.05
CA VAL A 23 -5.45 -22.99 11.58
C VAL A 23 -4.14 -22.45 11.03
N ASN A 24 -3.46 -21.57 11.76
CA ASN A 24 -2.13 -21.09 11.38
C ASN A 24 -1.00 -22.01 11.89
N SER A 25 -1.33 -23.14 12.54
CA SER A 25 -0.35 -24.16 12.94
C SER A 25 0.28 -24.85 11.73
N ARG A 26 1.49 -25.36 11.92
CA ARG A 26 2.28 -25.94 10.84
C ARG A 26 1.60 -27.16 10.21
N GLU A 27 1.03 -27.98 11.07
CA GLU A 27 0.42 -29.24 10.73
C GLU A 27 -0.85 -29.01 9.92
N VAL A 28 -1.67 -28.04 10.34
CA VAL A 28 -2.94 -27.72 9.68
C VAL A 28 -2.69 -27.10 8.30
N CYS A 29 -1.81 -26.11 8.15
CA CYS A 29 -1.64 -25.54 6.82
C CYS A 29 -0.98 -26.53 5.84
N LYS A 30 -0.10 -27.41 6.33
CA LYS A 30 0.48 -28.47 5.51
C LYS A 30 -0.55 -29.53 5.10
N PHE A 31 -1.44 -29.92 6.03
CA PHE A 31 -2.48 -30.92 5.77
C PHE A 31 -3.55 -30.40 4.81
N LEU A 32 -4.01 -29.15 5.00
CA LEU A 32 -5.05 -28.53 4.19
C LEU A 32 -4.52 -27.87 2.90
N GLU A 33 -3.19 -27.83 2.70
CA GLU A 33 -2.54 -27.11 1.60
C GLU A 33 -3.02 -25.64 1.52
N VAL A 34 -2.95 -24.97 2.67
CA VAL A 34 -3.33 -23.56 2.87
C VAL A 34 -2.13 -22.76 3.38
N SER A 35 -2.26 -21.45 3.45
CA SER A 35 -1.29 -20.54 4.05
C SER A 35 -1.95 -19.65 5.09
N LYS A 36 -1.16 -18.88 5.84
CA LYS A 36 -1.71 -17.87 6.76
C LYS A 36 -2.61 -16.84 6.03
N LEU A 37 -2.32 -16.56 4.75
CA LEU A 37 -3.14 -15.68 3.91
C LEU A 37 -4.49 -16.31 3.53
N SER A 38 -4.63 -17.63 3.56
CA SER A 38 -5.89 -18.29 3.23
C SER A 38 -7.05 -17.78 4.09
N PHE A 39 -6.77 -17.50 5.36
CA PHE A 39 -7.75 -17.10 6.36
C PHE A 39 -7.87 -15.58 6.59
N SER A 40 -7.01 -14.78 5.94
CA SER A 40 -7.12 -13.32 5.95
C SER A 40 -8.37 -12.86 5.18
N GLN A 41 -9.48 -12.66 5.92
CA GLN A 41 -10.78 -12.27 5.35
C GLN A 41 -10.74 -10.89 4.68
N GLU A 42 -9.85 -10.01 5.14
CA GLU A 42 -9.61 -8.69 4.57
C GLU A 42 -9.23 -8.72 3.08
N TYR A 43 -8.60 -9.82 2.63
CA TYR A 43 -8.20 -10.04 1.24
C TYR A 43 -9.18 -10.91 0.44
N GLY A 44 -10.36 -11.18 1.01
CA GLY A 44 -11.39 -11.99 0.37
C GLY A 44 -11.15 -13.51 0.46
N PRO A 45 -12.04 -14.31 -0.17
CA PRO A 45 -11.98 -15.76 -0.10
C PRO A 45 -10.67 -16.34 -0.65
N LYS A 46 -10.24 -17.49 -0.12
CA LYS A 46 -9.19 -18.30 -0.74
C LYS A 46 -9.65 -18.76 -2.12
N LEU A 47 -8.79 -18.58 -3.13
CA LEU A 47 -8.99 -19.17 -4.45
C LEU A 47 -8.07 -20.39 -4.60
N LYS A 48 -6.89 -20.22 -5.18
CA LYS A 48 -5.95 -21.32 -5.48
C LYS A 48 -4.61 -21.08 -4.80
N GLU A 49 -4.05 -22.13 -4.20
CA GLU A 49 -2.73 -22.10 -3.60
C GLU A 49 -2.00 -23.40 -3.92
N GLU A 50 -0.72 -23.32 -4.27
CA GLU A 50 0.17 -24.49 -4.36
C GLU A 50 1.62 -24.03 -4.57
N TYR A 51 2.56 -24.98 -4.41
CA TYR A 51 3.94 -24.73 -4.78
C TYR A 51 4.12 -24.61 -6.30
N VAL A 52 4.78 -23.52 -6.71
CA VAL A 52 5.22 -23.26 -8.08
C VAL A 52 6.73 -22.97 -8.10
N MET A 53 7.33 -22.93 -9.27
CA MET A 53 8.72 -22.49 -9.41
C MET A 53 8.77 -21.07 -10.00
N VAL A 54 9.70 -20.26 -9.52
CA VAL A 54 9.99 -18.88 -9.97
C VAL A 54 11.47 -18.69 -10.25
N LYS A 55 11.81 -17.76 -11.14
CA LYS A 55 13.21 -17.43 -11.48
C LYS A 55 13.63 -16.00 -11.12
N HIS A 56 12.68 -15.07 -10.97
CA HIS A 56 12.97 -13.64 -10.83
C HIS A 56 13.34 -13.21 -9.40
N LEU A 57 13.09 -14.06 -8.42
CA LEU A 57 13.38 -13.76 -7.01
C LEU A 57 14.86 -14.02 -6.67
N PRO A 58 15.45 -13.27 -5.72
CA PRO A 58 16.75 -13.61 -5.13
C PRO A 58 16.75 -15.03 -4.55
N LYS A 59 17.89 -15.73 -4.58
CA LYS A 59 17.99 -17.10 -4.02
C LYS A 59 17.64 -17.09 -2.53
N ILE A 60 16.63 -17.87 -2.15
CA ILE A 60 16.24 -18.07 -0.75
C ILE A 60 17.27 -19.00 -0.10
N ALA A 61 17.97 -18.52 0.94
CA ALA A 61 18.87 -19.36 1.71
C ALA A 61 18.09 -20.49 2.38
N ARG A 62 18.52 -21.74 2.17
CA ARG A 62 17.97 -22.91 2.88
C ARG A 62 19.01 -23.41 3.86
N ASN A 63 18.57 -23.75 5.08
CA ASN A 63 19.46 -24.27 6.13
C ASN A 63 20.15 -25.61 5.77
N ASP A 64 19.74 -26.28 4.69
CA ASP A 64 20.33 -27.55 4.22
C ASP A 64 21.54 -27.38 3.26
N ASP A 65 22.00 -26.15 3.00
CA ASP A 65 23.15 -25.92 2.11
C ASP A 65 24.52 -26.35 2.72
N SER A 66 24.53 -26.88 3.95
CA SER A 66 25.73 -27.45 4.60
C SER A 66 26.07 -28.89 4.18
N ASP A 67 25.17 -29.61 3.49
CA ASP A 67 25.32 -31.06 3.21
C ASP A 67 25.58 -31.40 1.73
N ARG A 68 26.09 -30.47 0.92
CA ARG A 68 26.46 -30.78 -0.47
C ARG A 68 27.89 -31.31 -0.60
N CYS A 69 27.97 -32.63 -0.77
CA CYS A 69 29.16 -33.41 -1.10
C CYS A 69 29.99 -32.82 -2.26
N CYS A 70 31.32 -32.82 -2.11
CA CYS A 70 32.32 -32.21 -2.99
C CYS A 70 32.27 -32.68 -4.46
N ALA A 71 31.64 -33.83 -4.75
CA ALA A 71 31.52 -34.36 -6.11
C ALA A 71 30.57 -33.55 -7.03
N CYS A 72 29.71 -32.68 -6.47
CA CYS A 72 28.75 -31.89 -7.26
C CYS A 72 29.34 -30.59 -7.85
N ARG A 73 30.61 -30.25 -7.60
CA ARG A 73 31.24 -29.04 -8.18
C ARG A 73 31.69 -29.20 -9.63
N TRP A 74 31.87 -30.43 -10.14
CA TRP A 74 32.43 -30.66 -11.48
C TRP A 74 31.40 -30.68 -12.63
N PHE A 75 30.10 -30.89 -12.35
CA PHE A 75 29.04 -30.90 -13.37
C PHE A 75 28.18 -29.62 -13.34
N ASN A 76 28.83 -28.45 -13.34
CA ASN A 76 28.16 -27.15 -13.24
C ASN A 76 27.54 -26.68 -14.58
N CYS A 77 26.88 -27.58 -15.32
CA CYS A 77 26.22 -27.30 -16.60
C CYS A 77 24.74 -26.88 -16.46
N CYS A 78 24.20 -26.83 -15.25
CA CYS A 78 22.78 -26.55 -15.01
C CYS A 78 22.57 -25.58 -13.84
N ASN A 79 23.05 -24.34 -13.98
CA ASN A 79 22.75 -23.26 -13.03
C ASN A 79 21.32 -22.74 -13.27
N ASP A 80 20.31 -23.58 -13.06
CA ASP A 80 18.90 -23.20 -13.24
C ASP A 80 18.45 -22.44 -11.99
N ASN A 81 18.35 -21.10 -12.10
CA ASN A 81 17.94 -20.21 -10.99
C ASN A 81 16.45 -20.33 -10.60
N TRP A 82 15.80 -21.47 -10.91
CA TRP A 82 14.42 -21.70 -10.49
C TRP A 82 14.38 -22.19 -9.06
N GLN A 83 13.56 -21.56 -8.25
CA GLN A 83 13.33 -21.95 -6.86
C GLN A 83 11.85 -22.17 -6.59
N LYS A 84 11.58 -23.10 -5.67
CA LYS A 84 10.24 -23.49 -5.27
C LYS A 84 9.71 -22.48 -4.25
N VAL A 85 8.52 -21.93 -4.52
CA VAL A 85 7.82 -20.96 -3.69
C VAL A 85 6.34 -21.33 -3.58
N TRP A 86 5.67 -20.86 -2.54
CA TRP A 86 4.23 -21.04 -2.36
C TRP A 86 3.48 -19.89 -3.02
N ALA A 87 2.65 -20.18 -4.02
CA ALA A 87 1.82 -19.19 -4.69
C ALA A 87 0.44 -19.15 -4.04
N VAL A 88 -0.07 -17.94 -3.80
CA VAL A 88 -1.38 -17.69 -3.21
C VAL A 88 -2.19 -16.78 -4.12
N LEU A 89 -3.29 -17.30 -4.67
CA LEU A 89 -4.24 -16.54 -5.47
C LEU A 89 -5.43 -16.12 -4.61
N LYS A 90 -5.69 -14.81 -4.62
CA LYS A 90 -6.83 -14.15 -3.99
C LYS A 90 -7.54 -13.28 -5.02
N PRO A 91 -8.77 -12.80 -4.72
CA PRO A 91 -9.43 -11.82 -5.56
C PRO A 91 -8.52 -10.61 -5.82
N GLY A 92 -8.14 -10.41 -7.08
CA GLY A 92 -7.36 -9.25 -7.50
C GLY A 92 -5.85 -9.32 -7.26
N PHE A 93 -5.26 -10.43 -6.80
CA PHE A 93 -3.79 -10.55 -6.77
C PHE A 93 -3.27 -11.99 -6.72
N LEU A 94 -2.01 -12.16 -7.14
CA LEU A 94 -1.19 -13.36 -6.96
C LEU A 94 0.02 -13.02 -6.09
N ALA A 95 0.09 -13.63 -4.91
CA ALA A 95 1.18 -13.48 -3.94
C ALA A 95 2.13 -14.68 -3.96
N LEU A 96 3.41 -14.45 -3.62
CA LEU A 96 4.45 -15.47 -3.52
C LEU A 96 5.08 -15.44 -2.13
N LEU A 97 5.10 -16.60 -1.46
CA LEU A 97 5.72 -16.84 -0.15
C LEU A 97 6.86 -17.84 -0.30
N GLY A 98 7.85 -17.80 0.60
CA GLY A 98 8.88 -18.86 0.65
C GLY A 98 8.26 -20.19 1.01
N ASP A 99 7.42 -20.16 2.04
CA ASP A 99 6.68 -21.28 2.59
C ASP A 99 5.28 -20.85 3.07
N PRO A 100 4.26 -21.75 3.13
CA PRO A 100 2.90 -21.37 3.55
C PRO A 100 2.79 -20.73 4.94
N PHE A 101 3.77 -20.93 5.83
CA PHE A 101 3.80 -20.36 7.19
C PHE A 101 4.51 -19.01 7.27
N ASP A 102 5.22 -18.62 6.21
CA ASP A 102 5.93 -17.35 6.18
C ASP A 102 4.91 -16.21 6.23
N THR A 103 5.18 -15.26 7.11
CA THR A 103 4.43 -13.99 7.17
C THR A 103 4.95 -12.97 6.17
N LYS A 104 6.17 -13.19 5.66
CA LYS A 104 6.85 -12.27 4.74
C LYS A 104 6.58 -12.65 3.29
N LEU A 105 5.93 -11.74 2.57
CA LEU A 105 5.79 -11.82 1.12
C LEU A 105 7.16 -11.71 0.43
N LEU A 106 7.41 -12.60 -0.52
CA LEU A 106 8.55 -12.50 -1.42
C LEU A 106 8.27 -11.56 -2.59
N ASP A 107 7.08 -11.66 -3.18
CA ASP A 107 6.62 -10.82 -4.29
C ASP A 107 5.09 -10.91 -4.44
N ILE A 108 4.50 -9.94 -5.13
CA ILE A 108 3.06 -9.86 -5.38
C ILE A 108 2.79 -9.22 -6.75
N ILE A 109 1.84 -9.80 -7.50
CA ILE A 109 1.21 -9.14 -8.65
C ILE A 109 -0.20 -8.76 -8.26
N VAL A 110 -0.44 -7.46 -8.17
CA VAL A 110 -1.78 -6.88 -8.04
C VAL A 110 -2.39 -6.80 -9.45
N PHE A 111 -3.59 -7.36 -9.62
CA PHE A 111 -4.30 -7.31 -10.89
C PHE A 111 -4.97 -5.94 -11.08
N ASP A 112 -4.81 -5.32 -12.23
CA ASP A 112 -5.27 -3.97 -12.50
C ASP A 112 -6.14 -3.98 -13.75
N VAL A 113 -6.72 -2.83 -14.07
CA VAL A 113 -7.53 -2.65 -15.28
C VAL A 113 -6.72 -3.09 -16.47
N LEU A 114 -7.27 -4.04 -17.23
CA LEU A 114 -6.66 -4.51 -18.45
C LEU A 114 -6.96 -3.51 -19.58
N PRO A 115 -6.00 -3.24 -20.48
CA PRO A 115 -6.25 -2.40 -21.64
C PRO A 115 -7.45 -2.95 -22.43
N ALA A 116 -8.24 -2.04 -23.01
CA ALA A 116 -9.32 -2.44 -23.91
C ALA A 116 -8.72 -3.23 -25.08
N SER A 117 -9.35 -4.33 -25.47
CA SER A 117 -8.93 -5.10 -26.64
C SER A 117 -8.97 -4.18 -27.85
N ASP A 118 -7.82 -3.95 -28.47
CA ASP A 118 -7.70 -3.35 -29.79
C ASP A 118 -8.63 -4.16 -30.69
N GLY A 119 -9.64 -3.54 -31.31
CA GLY A 119 -10.79 -4.20 -31.94
C GLY A 119 -10.49 -5.16 -33.12
N ASN A 120 -9.25 -5.61 -33.28
CA ASN A 120 -8.76 -6.52 -34.30
C ASN A 120 -8.99 -8.01 -33.99
N GLY A 121 -9.77 -8.36 -32.96
CA GLY A 121 -10.19 -9.75 -32.71
C GLY A 121 -9.08 -10.71 -32.25
N GLU A 122 -7.85 -10.25 -32.04
CA GLU A 122 -6.78 -11.04 -31.42
C GLU A 122 -6.86 -10.98 -29.90
N GLY A 123 -7.63 -11.91 -29.33
CA GLY A 123 -7.49 -12.36 -27.94
C GLY A 123 -8.09 -11.46 -26.87
N ARG A 124 -9.03 -12.02 -26.09
CA ARG A 124 -9.38 -11.50 -24.75
C ARG A 124 -8.08 -11.20 -24.00
N VAL A 125 -7.90 -9.95 -23.55
CA VAL A 125 -6.78 -9.61 -22.67
C VAL A 125 -6.87 -10.51 -21.43
N SER A 126 -5.84 -11.32 -21.25
CA SER A 126 -5.77 -12.33 -20.19
C SER A 126 -4.66 -11.95 -19.21
N LEU A 127 -4.91 -12.18 -17.92
CA LEU A 127 -3.93 -12.01 -16.87
C LEU A 127 -2.88 -13.12 -16.92
N ALA A 128 -3.24 -14.30 -17.40
CA ALA A 128 -2.36 -15.45 -17.50
C ALA A 128 -2.48 -16.19 -18.82
N SER A 129 -1.35 -16.71 -19.31
CA SER A 129 -1.27 -17.53 -20.53
C SER A 129 -0.21 -18.62 -20.42
N GLU A 130 -0.43 -19.73 -21.13
CA GLU A 130 0.54 -20.83 -21.22
C GLU A 130 1.80 -20.39 -21.98
N VAL A 131 2.96 -20.88 -21.56
CA VAL A 131 4.25 -20.60 -22.21
C VAL A 131 4.87 -21.90 -22.70
N LYS A 132 5.14 -21.97 -24.01
CA LYS A 132 5.90 -23.08 -24.59
C LYS A 132 7.37 -22.98 -24.16
N GLU A 133 7.85 -24.00 -23.46
CA GLU A 133 9.25 -24.14 -23.07
C GLU A 133 10.02 -24.95 -24.13
N ARG A 134 11.32 -24.68 -24.27
CA ARG A 134 12.18 -25.47 -25.18
C ARG A 134 12.26 -26.95 -24.79
N ASN A 135 12.20 -27.22 -23.49
CA ASN A 135 12.16 -28.59 -22.96
C ASN A 135 10.69 -28.98 -22.74
N PRO A 136 10.16 -30.01 -23.42
CA PRO A 136 8.76 -30.42 -23.33
C PRO A 136 8.36 -30.96 -21.94
N LEU A 137 9.34 -31.34 -21.11
CA LEU A 137 9.13 -31.77 -19.72
C LEU A 137 8.99 -30.60 -18.74
N ARG A 138 9.11 -29.35 -19.21
CA ARG A 138 8.95 -28.15 -18.40
C ARG A 138 7.66 -27.45 -18.76
N HIS A 139 6.77 -27.30 -17.78
CA HIS A 139 5.45 -26.71 -17.99
C HIS A 139 5.42 -25.32 -17.36
N ALA A 140 5.29 -24.28 -18.19
CA ALA A 140 5.36 -22.89 -17.76
C ALA A 140 4.10 -22.10 -18.13
N PHE A 141 3.84 -21.06 -17.36
CA PHE A 141 2.86 -20.03 -17.67
C PHE A 141 3.42 -18.65 -17.32
N LYS A 142 2.83 -17.62 -17.92
CA LYS A 142 3.16 -16.23 -17.66
C LYS A 142 1.95 -15.56 -17.03
N VAL A 143 2.20 -14.70 -16.05
CA VAL A 143 1.21 -13.80 -15.46
C VAL A 143 1.65 -12.38 -15.77
N ALA A 144 0.79 -11.61 -16.42
CA ALA A 144 1.06 -10.25 -16.86
C ALA A 144 -0.07 -9.30 -16.43
N CYS A 145 0.32 -8.16 -15.87
CA CYS A 145 -0.60 -7.10 -15.49
C CYS A 145 0.12 -5.75 -15.49
N GLY A 146 -0.42 -4.79 -16.24
CA GLY A 146 0.24 -3.50 -16.49
C GLY A 146 1.66 -3.71 -17.03
N VAL A 147 2.64 -3.06 -16.40
CA VAL A 147 4.08 -3.18 -16.77
C VAL A 147 4.76 -4.42 -16.18
N ARG A 148 4.07 -5.20 -15.33
CA ARG A 148 4.64 -6.38 -14.67
C ARG A 148 4.36 -7.64 -15.46
N SER A 149 5.36 -8.50 -15.57
CA SER A 149 5.23 -9.83 -16.16
C SER A 149 6.16 -10.80 -15.45
N ILE A 150 5.62 -11.84 -14.83
CA ILE A 150 6.41 -12.93 -14.23
C ILE A 150 6.17 -14.24 -14.96
N ARG A 151 7.17 -15.11 -14.95
CA ARG A 151 7.09 -16.47 -15.49
C ARG A 151 7.17 -17.48 -14.36
N LEU A 152 6.27 -18.45 -14.39
CA LEU A 152 6.09 -19.48 -13.39
C LEU A 152 6.15 -20.87 -14.04
N ARG A 153 6.57 -21.89 -13.29
CA ARG A 153 6.44 -23.30 -13.70
C ARG A 153 5.59 -24.09 -12.70
N ALA A 154 4.83 -25.02 -13.24
CA ALA A 154 4.05 -25.99 -12.47
C ALA A 154 4.52 -27.43 -12.77
N LYS A 155 4.05 -28.39 -11.98
CA LYS A 155 4.49 -29.79 -12.06
C LYS A 155 4.04 -30.52 -13.33
N SER A 156 2.96 -30.09 -13.96
CA SER A 156 2.38 -30.72 -15.16
C SER A 156 1.70 -29.68 -16.05
N SER A 157 1.46 -30.04 -17.31
CA SER A 157 0.66 -29.21 -18.24
C SER A 157 -0.77 -29.01 -17.75
N SER A 158 -1.39 -30.01 -17.09
CA SER A 158 -2.72 -29.85 -16.47
C SER A 158 -2.71 -28.77 -15.39
N ARG A 159 -1.71 -28.76 -14.50
CA ARG A 159 -1.58 -27.75 -13.45
C ARG A 159 -1.34 -26.35 -14.02
N VAL A 160 -0.61 -26.25 -15.14
CA VAL A 160 -0.47 -24.98 -15.87
C VAL A 160 -1.83 -24.47 -16.33
N LYS A 161 -2.64 -25.33 -16.97
CA LYS A 161 -4.00 -24.97 -17.41
C LYS A 161 -4.89 -24.54 -16.25
N ASP A 162 -4.85 -25.27 -15.13
CA ASP A 162 -5.61 -24.95 -13.93
C ASP A 162 -5.21 -23.57 -13.36
N TRP A 163 -3.92 -23.25 -13.34
CA TRP A 163 -3.44 -21.93 -12.91
C TRP A 163 -3.88 -20.81 -13.83
N VAL A 164 -3.73 -21.01 -15.14
CA VAL A 164 -4.14 -20.03 -16.15
C VAL A 164 -5.64 -19.76 -16.06
N ALA A 165 -6.47 -20.81 -15.95
CA ALA A 165 -7.90 -20.67 -15.76
C ALA A 165 -8.24 -19.94 -14.46
N ALA A 166 -7.68 -20.38 -13.33
CA ALA A 166 -7.96 -19.80 -12.02
C ALA A 166 -7.59 -18.31 -11.94
N ILE A 167 -6.43 -17.91 -12.50
CA ILE A 167 -5.98 -16.51 -12.47
C ILE A 167 -6.88 -15.63 -13.34
N ASN A 168 -7.21 -16.08 -14.55
CA ASN A 168 -8.12 -15.36 -15.43
C ASN A 168 -9.52 -15.25 -14.82
N ASP A 169 -10.03 -16.32 -14.20
CA ASP A 169 -11.31 -16.31 -13.49
C ASP A 169 -11.30 -15.34 -12.29
N ALA A 170 -10.23 -15.33 -11.51
CA ALA A 170 -10.10 -14.48 -10.32
C ALA A 170 -10.14 -12.98 -10.65
N GLY A 171 -9.58 -12.58 -11.80
CA GLY A 171 -9.58 -11.18 -12.23
C GLY A 171 -10.77 -10.79 -13.09
N LEU A 172 -11.15 -11.65 -14.05
CA LEU A 172 -12.07 -11.27 -15.13
C LEU A 172 -13.53 -11.68 -14.88
N ARG A 173 -13.80 -12.64 -13.99
CA ARG A 173 -15.17 -13.10 -13.73
C ARG A 173 -15.99 -12.10 -12.88
N PRO A 174 -15.45 -11.51 -11.80
CA PRO A 174 -16.23 -10.56 -11.00
C PRO A 174 -16.43 -9.25 -11.79
N PRO A 175 -17.67 -8.85 -12.14
CA PRO A 175 -17.89 -7.62 -12.92
C PRO A 175 -17.49 -6.36 -12.15
N GLU A 176 -17.61 -6.38 -10.82
CA GLU A 176 -17.14 -5.32 -9.91
C GLU A 176 -15.65 -5.46 -9.53
N GLY A 177 -14.92 -6.38 -10.17
CA GLY A 177 -13.49 -6.57 -9.94
C GLY A 177 -12.64 -5.44 -10.49
N TRP A 178 -11.43 -5.28 -9.96
CA TRP A 178 -10.47 -4.24 -10.37
C TRP A 178 -9.87 -4.42 -11.78
N CYS A 179 -10.16 -5.51 -12.48
CA CYS A 179 -9.64 -5.75 -13.83
C CYS A 179 -10.52 -5.18 -14.94
N HIS A 180 -11.72 -4.70 -14.60
CA HIS A 180 -12.63 -4.07 -15.54
C HIS A 180 -12.55 -2.54 -15.41
N PRO A 181 -12.66 -1.79 -16.52
CA PRO A 181 -12.90 -0.37 -16.44
C PRO A 181 -14.32 -0.13 -15.92
N HIS A 182 -14.45 0.76 -14.95
CA HIS A 182 -15.73 1.14 -14.35
C HIS A 182 -16.20 2.50 -14.85
N ARG A 183 -17.30 3.02 -14.28
CA ARG A 183 -17.84 4.34 -14.59
C ARG A 183 -16.72 5.39 -14.64
N PHE A 184 -16.70 6.19 -15.70
CA PHE A 184 -15.67 7.21 -15.98
C PHE A 184 -14.25 6.69 -16.25
N GLY A 185 -14.09 5.39 -16.56
CA GLY A 185 -12.77 4.77 -16.76
C GLY A 185 -12.01 4.52 -15.45
N SER A 186 -12.71 4.55 -14.31
CA SER A 186 -12.13 4.26 -13.00
C SER A 186 -11.66 2.81 -12.88
N PHE A 187 -10.59 2.57 -12.10
CA PHE A 187 -10.18 1.22 -11.70
C PHE A 187 -11.06 0.62 -10.60
N ALA A 188 -11.77 1.47 -9.86
CA ALA A 188 -12.65 1.09 -8.78
C ALA A 188 -14.13 1.18 -9.22
N PRO A 189 -14.96 0.19 -8.87
CA PRO A 189 -16.40 0.25 -9.13
C PRO A 189 -17.09 1.29 -8.25
N PRO A 190 -18.30 1.75 -8.61
CA PRO A 190 -19.15 2.50 -7.69
C PRO A 190 -19.41 1.69 -6.40
N ARG A 191 -19.30 2.35 -5.24
CA ARG A 191 -19.57 1.79 -3.90
C ARG A 191 -20.70 2.59 -3.23
N GLY A 192 -21.37 2.01 -2.24
CA GLY A 192 -22.45 2.68 -1.51
C GLY A 192 -23.74 2.87 -2.30
N LEU A 193 -23.89 2.17 -3.44
CA LEU A 193 -25.17 2.09 -4.17
C LEU A 193 -26.10 0.99 -3.59
N THR A 194 -25.56 0.15 -2.72
CA THR A 194 -26.26 -0.89 -1.96
C THR A 194 -25.82 -0.81 -0.51
N GLU A 195 -26.45 -1.57 0.39
CA GLU A 195 -26.04 -1.67 1.80
C GLU A 195 -24.74 -2.50 1.93
N ASP A 196 -23.62 -1.92 1.51
CA ASP A 196 -22.28 -2.52 1.52
C ASP A 196 -21.39 -1.99 2.66
N GLY A 197 -21.95 -1.15 3.54
CA GLY A 197 -21.24 -0.50 4.64
C GLY A 197 -20.39 0.71 4.24
N SER A 198 -20.56 1.23 3.01
CA SER A 198 -19.91 2.47 2.60
C SER A 198 -20.49 3.67 3.32
N GLU A 199 -19.64 4.47 3.95
CA GLU A 199 -20.01 5.75 4.54
C GLU A 199 -19.07 6.84 4.03
N ALA A 200 -19.58 8.08 3.95
CA ALA A 200 -18.80 9.25 3.58
C ALA A 200 -19.12 10.42 4.52
N GLN A 201 -18.07 11.07 5.02
CA GLN A 201 -18.15 12.29 5.81
C GLN A 201 -17.30 13.36 5.14
N TRP A 202 -17.84 14.57 4.96
CA TRP A 202 -17.10 15.71 4.45
C TRP A 202 -16.63 16.61 5.60
N PHE A 203 -15.55 17.32 5.36
CA PHE A 203 -14.95 18.29 6.28
C PHE A 203 -14.68 19.58 5.52
N VAL A 204 -15.07 20.70 6.11
CA VAL A 204 -14.71 22.03 5.64
C VAL A 204 -13.60 22.54 6.56
N ASP A 205 -12.51 22.99 5.94
CA ASP A 205 -11.28 23.47 6.56
C ASP A 205 -10.47 22.44 7.36
N GLY A 206 -9.23 22.83 7.69
CA GLY A 206 -8.25 21.96 8.32
C GLY A 206 -8.55 21.57 9.76
N GLY A 207 -9.25 22.39 10.52
CA GLY A 207 -9.47 22.16 11.95
C GLY A 207 -10.28 20.90 12.23
N VAL A 208 -11.40 20.73 11.54
CA VAL A 208 -12.25 19.55 11.73
C VAL A 208 -11.61 18.32 11.08
N ALA A 209 -11.04 18.47 9.88
CA ALA A 209 -10.38 17.38 9.17
C ALA A 209 -9.18 16.82 9.94
N PHE A 210 -8.28 17.68 10.43
CA PHE A 210 -7.08 17.26 11.15
C PHE A 210 -7.41 16.66 12.52
N ASN A 211 -8.45 17.14 13.20
CA ASN A 211 -8.93 16.50 14.43
C ASN A 211 -9.44 15.07 14.16
N ALA A 212 -10.18 14.85 13.08
CA ALA A 212 -10.65 13.52 12.70
C ALA A 212 -9.48 12.59 12.31
N ILE A 213 -8.51 13.10 11.55
CA ILE A 213 -7.28 12.36 11.19
C ILE A 213 -6.47 11.99 12.43
N ALA A 214 -6.29 12.91 13.38
CA ALA A 214 -5.58 12.65 14.63
C ALA A 214 -6.23 11.50 15.42
N SER A 215 -7.56 11.56 15.55
CA SER A 215 -8.33 10.54 16.27
C SER A 215 -8.21 9.17 15.59
N ALA A 216 -8.29 9.12 14.26
CA ALA A 216 -8.10 7.88 13.51
C ALA A 216 -6.68 7.31 13.69
N ILE A 217 -5.64 8.15 13.69
CA ILE A 217 -4.26 7.70 13.95
C ILE A 217 -4.14 7.12 15.36
N GLU A 218 -4.70 7.79 16.37
CA GLU A 218 -4.70 7.31 17.76
C GLU A 218 -5.32 5.90 17.88
N ASP A 219 -6.39 5.65 17.13
CA ASP A 219 -7.10 4.37 17.13
C ASP A 219 -6.43 3.24 16.33
N ALA A 220 -5.45 3.56 15.47
CA ALA A 220 -4.82 2.60 14.56
C ALA A 220 -4.27 1.35 15.27
N LYS A 221 -4.42 0.17 14.67
CA LYS A 221 -4.02 -1.13 15.25
C LYS A 221 -3.03 -1.91 14.40
N SER A 222 -3.00 -1.69 13.08
CA SER A 222 -2.17 -2.49 12.18
C SER A 222 -1.32 -1.63 11.27
N GLU A 223 -1.94 -0.76 10.46
CA GLU A 223 -1.25 -0.07 9.37
C GLU A 223 -1.76 1.36 9.16
N ILE A 224 -0.83 2.27 8.88
CA ILE A 224 -1.14 3.63 8.43
C ILE A 224 -0.43 3.89 7.11
N PHE A 225 -1.19 4.26 6.08
CA PHE A 225 -0.66 4.70 4.79
C PHE A 225 -0.88 6.19 4.59
N MET A 226 0.14 6.89 4.09
CA MET A 226 0.04 8.33 3.82
C MET A 226 0.63 8.69 2.46
N CYS A 227 -0.12 9.50 1.69
CA CYS A 227 0.40 10.24 0.54
C CYS A 227 0.31 11.73 0.80
N GLY A 228 1.32 12.49 0.36
CA GLY A 228 1.28 13.94 0.43
C GLY A 228 2.16 14.58 -0.64
N TRP A 229 1.67 15.69 -1.19
CA TRP A 229 2.49 16.58 -1.99
C TRP A 229 3.51 17.28 -1.10
N TRP A 230 3.11 17.66 0.11
CA TRP A 230 3.97 18.19 1.15
C TRP A 230 3.53 17.67 2.53
N LEU A 231 4.48 17.26 3.38
CA LEU A 231 4.20 16.75 4.72
C LEU A 231 5.18 17.35 5.72
N CYS A 232 4.68 17.95 6.80
CA CYS A 232 5.47 18.51 7.89
C CYS A 232 5.32 17.65 9.15
N PRO A 233 6.35 16.87 9.55
CA PRO A 233 6.27 15.99 10.73
C PRO A 233 5.95 16.73 12.04
N GLU A 234 6.29 18.00 12.11
CA GLU A 234 6.07 18.86 13.28
C GLU A 234 4.70 19.58 13.29
N LEU A 235 3.81 19.30 12.34
CA LEU A 235 2.44 19.86 12.32
C LEU A 235 1.63 19.36 13.53
N TYR A 236 0.94 20.26 14.23
CA TYR A 236 -0.06 19.88 15.25
C TYR A 236 -1.43 19.68 14.60
N LEU A 237 -2.08 18.55 14.87
CA LEU A 237 -3.38 18.25 14.28
C LEU A 237 -4.55 18.84 15.09
N ARG A 238 -4.33 19.19 16.36
CA ARG A 238 -5.33 19.83 17.24
C ARG A 238 -4.77 21.12 17.84
N ARG A 239 -5.62 22.14 18.02
CA ARG A 239 -5.28 23.46 18.58
C ARG A 239 -6.22 23.83 19.73
N PRO A 240 -5.79 24.63 20.73
CA PRO A 240 -4.48 25.30 20.88
C PRO A 240 -3.27 24.35 20.98
N PHE A 241 -2.16 24.67 20.31
CA PHE A 241 -1.09 23.68 20.11
C PHE A 241 -0.35 23.29 21.41
N ARG A 242 -0.31 24.19 22.41
CA ARG A 242 0.34 23.93 23.71
C ARG A 242 -0.44 22.93 24.56
N GLU A 243 -1.77 23.01 24.52
CA GLU A 243 -2.67 22.11 25.24
C GLU A 243 -2.76 20.73 24.57
N HIS A 244 -2.51 20.69 23.26
CA HIS A 244 -2.55 19.48 22.46
C HIS A 244 -1.19 19.07 21.90
N ALA A 245 -0.14 19.15 22.72
CA ALA A 245 1.23 18.84 22.29
C ALA A 245 1.38 17.41 21.75
N ALA A 246 0.62 16.45 22.28
CA ALA A 246 0.59 15.06 21.83
C ALA A 246 -0.02 14.89 20.42
N SER A 247 -0.79 15.88 19.93
CA SER A 247 -1.38 15.85 18.58
C SER A 247 -0.40 16.23 17.47
N ARG A 248 0.87 16.47 17.79
CA ARG A 248 1.92 16.69 16.78
C ARG A 248 2.10 15.41 15.97
N LEU A 249 2.09 15.53 14.65
CA LEU A 249 2.06 14.38 13.73
C LEU A 249 3.17 13.36 14.04
N ASN A 250 4.41 13.81 14.22
CA ASN A 250 5.51 12.91 14.58
C ASN A 250 5.30 12.17 15.90
N ALA A 251 4.71 12.80 16.91
CA ALA A 251 4.44 12.20 18.21
C ALA A 251 3.32 11.15 18.11
N LEU A 252 2.26 11.43 17.35
CA LEU A 252 1.20 10.46 17.06
C LEU A 252 1.77 9.23 16.34
N LEU A 253 2.58 9.43 15.29
CA LEU A 253 3.19 8.33 14.56
C LEU A 253 4.18 7.55 15.42
N GLU A 254 4.94 8.21 16.29
CA GLU A 254 5.85 7.55 17.23
C GLU A 254 5.09 6.64 18.21
N ALA A 255 4.00 7.16 18.81
CA ALA A 255 3.18 6.40 19.74
C ALA A 255 2.63 5.12 19.09
N LYS A 256 2.05 5.24 17.89
CA LYS A 256 1.51 4.10 17.17
C LYS A 256 2.58 3.13 16.69
N ALA A 257 3.72 3.64 16.22
CA ALA A 257 4.82 2.79 15.82
C ALA A 257 5.37 1.93 16.98
N LYS A 258 5.42 2.50 18.20
CA LYS A 258 5.80 1.77 19.43
C LYS A 258 4.78 0.71 19.84
N GLU A 259 3.51 0.90 19.50
CA GLU A 259 2.45 -0.12 19.66
C GLU A 259 2.50 -1.21 18.58
N GLY A 260 3.43 -1.14 17.62
CA GLY A 260 3.63 -2.14 16.57
C GLY A 260 2.99 -1.79 15.22
N VAL A 261 2.27 -0.67 15.12
CA VAL A 261 1.64 -0.22 13.87
C VAL A 261 2.70 0.05 12.80
N GLN A 262 2.48 -0.48 11.59
CA GLN A 262 3.36 -0.27 10.44
C GLN A 262 2.94 1.00 9.69
N ILE A 263 3.88 1.91 9.46
CA ILE A 263 3.58 3.23 8.89
C ILE A 263 4.34 3.39 7.57
N TYR A 264 3.61 3.66 6.49
CA TYR A 264 4.16 3.80 5.14
C TYR A 264 3.78 5.14 4.54
N ILE A 265 4.78 5.92 4.15
CA ILE A 265 4.60 7.30 3.69
C ILE A 265 5.23 7.47 2.30
N LEU A 266 4.42 7.86 1.32
CA LEU A 266 4.86 8.17 -0.03
C LEU A 266 4.77 9.68 -0.27
N LEU A 267 5.93 10.34 -0.31
CA LEU A 267 6.03 11.77 -0.56
C LEU A 267 6.30 12.06 -2.03
N TYR A 268 5.75 13.17 -2.52
CA TYR A 268 6.28 13.78 -3.73
C TYR A 268 7.76 14.15 -3.53
N LYS A 269 8.61 13.73 -4.47
CA LYS A 269 9.99 14.21 -4.59
C LYS A 269 9.96 15.41 -5.52
N GLU A 270 10.26 16.59 -4.99
CA GLU A 270 10.27 17.85 -5.70
C GLU A 270 11.53 18.08 -6.55
N VAL A 271 11.39 18.96 -7.54
CA VAL A 271 12.53 19.67 -8.14
C VAL A 271 12.96 20.77 -7.17
N ALA A 272 14.01 20.51 -6.39
CA ALA A 272 14.44 21.40 -5.29
C ALA A 272 14.81 22.83 -5.71
N LEU A 273 15.11 23.06 -7.00
CA LEU A 273 15.33 24.41 -7.53
C LEU A 273 14.04 25.23 -7.70
N ALA A 274 12.90 24.56 -7.81
CA ALA A 274 11.60 25.19 -8.10
C ALA A 274 10.67 25.23 -6.88
N LEU A 275 10.85 24.31 -5.90
CA LEU A 275 9.94 24.15 -4.77
C LEU A 275 10.70 24.04 -3.45
N LYS A 276 10.16 24.68 -2.41
CA LYS A 276 10.76 24.75 -1.07
C LYS A 276 10.25 23.72 -0.07
N ILE A 277 9.36 22.81 -0.48
CA ILE A 277 8.71 21.83 0.41
C ILE A 277 9.67 20.89 1.16
N ASN A 278 10.90 20.74 0.64
CA ASN A 278 12.00 19.98 1.24
C ASN A 278 11.60 18.57 1.71
N SER A 279 11.14 17.72 0.79
CA SER A 279 10.74 16.36 1.14
C SER A 279 11.91 15.51 1.67
N VAL A 280 13.17 15.91 1.41
CA VAL A 280 14.37 15.29 2.02
C VAL A 280 14.33 15.43 3.54
N TYR A 281 14.10 16.65 4.03
CA TYR A 281 13.99 16.94 5.46
C TYR A 281 12.87 16.12 6.10
N SER A 282 11.66 16.17 5.53
CA SER A 282 10.52 15.41 6.06
C SER A 282 10.81 13.92 6.10
N LYS A 283 11.42 13.37 5.04
CA LYS A 283 11.84 11.96 5.01
C LYS A 283 12.81 11.63 6.14
N GLN A 284 13.83 12.45 6.36
CA GLN A 284 14.84 12.19 7.39
C GLN A 284 14.21 12.20 8.78
N LYS A 285 13.39 13.21 9.09
CA LYS A 285 12.67 13.32 10.36
C LYS A 285 11.72 12.15 10.60
N LEU A 286 10.94 11.76 9.58
CA LEU A 286 10.01 10.63 9.67
C LEU A 286 10.74 9.30 9.87
N LEU A 287 11.83 9.05 9.14
CA LEU A 287 12.63 7.83 9.30
C LEU A 287 13.32 7.75 10.66
N SER A 288 13.58 8.88 11.32
CA SER A 288 14.15 8.89 12.68
C SER A 288 13.15 8.60 13.79
N ILE A 289 11.85 8.50 13.49
CA ILE A 289 10.81 8.25 14.49
C ILE A 289 10.91 6.82 15.06
N HIS A 290 10.86 5.82 14.18
CA HIS A 290 10.83 4.40 14.57
C HIS A 290 11.11 3.50 13.36
N GLU A 291 11.58 2.27 13.59
CA GLU A 291 11.86 1.29 12.50
C GLU A 291 10.60 0.85 11.72
N ASN A 292 9.43 1.00 12.34
CA ASN A 292 8.13 0.74 11.71
C ASN A 292 7.69 1.85 10.75
N VAL A 293 8.39 3.00 10.73
CA VAL A 293 8.12 4.11 9.81
C VAL A 293 8.98 3.98 8.56
N ARG A 294 8.33 3.82 7.41
CA ARG A 294 8.98 3.67 6.10
C ARG A 294 8.55 4.79 5.18
N VAL A 295 9.54 5.46 4.57
CA VAL A 295 9.29 6.62 3.72
C VAL A 295 9.94 6.47 2.35
N LEU A 296 9.14 6.63 1.30
CA LEU A 296 9.58 6.75 -0.08
C LEU A 296 9.33 8.16 -0.59
N ARG A 297 10.17 8.59 -1.54
CA ARG A 297 9.97 9.83 -2.30
C ARG A 297 10.04 9.51 -3.78
N TYR A 298 9.10 10.00 -4.56
CA TYR A 298 8.98 9.71 -5.98
C TYR A 298 8.27 10.89 -6.70
N PRO A 299 8.54 11.19 -7.99
CA PRO A 299 9.44 10.52 -8.94
C PRO A 299 10.90 10.93 -8.80
N ASP A 300 11.80 10.08 -9.30
CA ASP A 300 13.17 10.53 -9.56
C ASP A 300 13.22 11.20 -10.94
N HIS A 301 13.08 12.53 -10.97
CA HIS A 301 12.84 13.33 -12.18
C HIS A 301 13.78 13.02 -13.35
N PHE A 302 15.09 12.92 -13.08
CA PHE A 302 16.09 12.66 -14.13
C PHE A 302 15.87 11.34 -14.87
N SER A 303 15.48 10.30 -14.14
CA SER A 303 15.30 8.98 -14.73
C SER A 303 13.86 8.69 -15.15
N ALA A 304 12.90 9.38 -14.56
CA ALA A 304 11.50 9.29 -14.97
C ALA A 304 11.22 10.13 -16.22
N GLY A 305 12.07 11.13 -16.54
CA GLY A 305 11.81 12.09 -17.61
C GLY A 305 10.60 13.01 -17.32
N VAL A 306 10.11 12.99 -16.08
CA VAL A 306 8.94 13.73 -15.62
C VAL A 306 9.42 14.89 -14.77
N TYR A 307 9.33 16.12 -15.25
CA TYR A 307 9.83 17.31 -14.55
C TYR A 307 8.73 18.28 -14.09
N LEU A 308 7.58 18.29 -14.78
CA LEU A 308 6.50 19.27 -14.56
C LEU A 308 5.31 18.70 -13.78
N TRP A 309 5.18 17.38 -13.71
CA TRP A 309 4.10 16.70 -13.01
C TRP A 309 4.49 16.39 -11.56
N SER A 310 3.50 16.36 -10.68
CA SER A 310 3.67 16.02 -9.27
C SER A 310 2.72 14.92 -8.83
N HIS A 311 3.06 14.28 -7.71
CA HIS A 311 2.09 13.49 -6.97
C HIS A 311 1.37 14.42 -6.02
N HIS A 312 0.09 14.66 -6.29
CA HIS A 312 -0.66 15.75 -5.69
C HIS A 312 -1.81 15.25 -4.79
N GLU A 313 -2.03 13.94 -4.73
CA GLU A 313 -3.05 13.38 -3.85
C GLU A 313 -2.60 13.45 -2.39
N LYS A 314 -3.55 13.79 -1.52
CA LYS A 314 -3.36 13.79 -0.07
C LYS A 314 -4.22 12.69 0.50
N LEU A 315 -3.59 11.67 1.08
CA LEU A 315 -4.28 10.48 1.57
C LEU A 315 -3.78 10.14 2.97
N VAL A 316 -4.70 9.76 3.86
CA VAL A 316 -4.38 9.06 5.12
C VAL A 316 -5.30 7.87 5.22
N ILE A 317 -4.75 6.67 5.31
CA ILE A 317 -5.52 5.42 5.38
C ILE A 317 -5.12 4.71 6.66
N VAL A 318 -6.09 4.39 7.51
CA VAL A 318 -5.87 3.70 8.78
C VAL A 318 -6.57 2.33 8.73
N ASP A 319 -5.78 1.28 8.93
CA ASP A 319 -6.18 -0.13 9.03
C ASP A 319 -7.05 -0.62 7.85
N ASN A 320 -7.01 0.05 6.70
CA ASN A 320 -7.93 -0.15 5.57
C ASN A 320 -9.43 0.00 5.94
N GLN A 321 -9.74 0.64 7.07
CA GLN A 321 -11.10 0.82 7.60
C GLN A 321 -11.63 2.24 7.42
N ILE A 322 -10.75 3.23 7.55
CA ILE A 322 -11.06 4.64 7.32
C ILE A 322 -9.97 5.25 6.46
N CYS A 323 -10.39 6.09 5.52
CA CYS A 323 -9.52 6.70 4.54
C CYS A 323 -9.92 8.16 4.32
N PHE A 324 -8.96 9.06 4.50
CA PHE A 324 -9.10 10.49 4.34
C PHE A 324 -8.49 10.92 3.01
N LEU A 325 -9.20 11.74 2.24
CA LEU A 325 -8.74 12.31 0.98
C LEU A 325 -9.36 13.69 0.70
N GLY A 326 -8.64 14.57 0.01
CA GLY A 326 -9.11 15.91 -0.32
C GLY A 326 -7.99 16.88 -0.67
N GLY A 327 -8.18 18.18 -0.42
CA GLY A 327 -7.21 19.23 -0.74
C GLY A 327 -6.18 19.54 0.35
N LEU A 328 -6.43 19.09 1.59
CA LEU A 328 -5.54 19.32 2.72
C LEU A 328 -4.34 18.35 2.77
N ASP A 329 -3.14 18.87 2.57
CA ASP A 329 -1.87 18.21 2.96
C ASP A 329 -1.65 18.32 4.48
N LEU A 330 -1.04 17.31 5.08
CA LEU A 330 -0.56 17.36 6.49
C LEU A 330 0.73 18.19 6.60
N CYS A 331 0.63 19.48 6.27
CA CYS A 331 1.73 20.44 6.31
C CYS A 331 1.31 21.80 6.87
N PHE A 332 2.28 22.69 7.06
CA PHE A 332 2.06 24.02 7.62
C PHE A 332 1.13 24.89 6.77
N GLY A 333 0.38 25.75 7.45
CA GLY A 333 -0.53 26.72 6.87
C GLY A 333 -1.90 26.18 6.47
N ARG A 334 -2.14 24.86 6.60
CA ARG A 334 -3.41 24.20 6.21
C ARG A 334 -4.42 24.09 7.34
N TYR A 335 -3.98 24.19 8.60
CA TYR A 335 -4.92 24.24 9.72
C TYR A 335 -5.66 25.58 9.64
N ASP A 336 -6.99 25.52 9.56
CA ASP A 336 -7.84 26.70 9.68
C ASP A 336 -9.21 26.31 10.24
N THR A 337 -9.99 27.30 10.61
CA THR A 337 -11.38 27.13 11.08
C THR A 337 -12.29 28.06 10.28
N PHE A 338 -13.60 27.87 10.39
CA PHE A 338 -14.59 28.72 9.72
C PHE A 338 -14.44 30.23 10.03
N GLU A 339 -13.78 30.59 11.14
CA GLU A 339 -13.52 31.99 11.50
C GLU A 339 -12.46 32.65 10.59
N HIS A 340 -11.60 31.87 9.93
CA HIS A 340 -10.52 32.35 9.05
C HIS A 340 -9.70 33.50 9.64
N LYS A 341 -9.36 33.39 10.93
CA LYS A 341 -8.61 34.45 11.64
C LYS A 341 -7.28 34.73 10.94
N VAL A 342 -6.99 36.02 10.79
CA VAL A 342 -5.80 36.53 10.10
C VAL A 342 -4.64 36.86 11.05
N SER A 343 -4.89 36.89 12.36
CA SER A 343 -3.90 37.23 13.39
C SER A 343 -3.87 36.17 14.50
N ASP A 344 -2.69 36.00 15.11
CA ASP A 344 -2.44 35.09 16.22
C ASP A 344 -1.16 35.53 16.95
N ASN A 345 -1.26 36.61 17.73
CA ASN A 345 -0.15 37.22 18.46
C ASN A 345 -0.57 37.54 19.91
N PRO A 346 -0.07 36.82 20.93
CA PRO A 346 0.97 35.78 20.88
C PRO A 346 0.51 34.48 20.19
N PRO A 347 1.43 33.59 19.77
CA PRO A 347 1.08 32.34 19.08
C PRO A 347 0.30 31.38 19.99
N VAL A 348 -0.95 31.08 19.63
CA VAL A 348 -1.82 30.11 20.32
C VAL A 348 -2.33 29.04 19.35
N ILE A 349 -2.63 29.42 18.11
CA ILE A 349 -3.23 28.52 17.12
C ILE A 349 -2.19 28.05 16.09
N TRP A 350 -1.39 28.96 15.54
CA TRP A 350 -0.42 28.66 14.48
C TRP A 350 1.00 28.91 14.98
N PRO A 351 1.72 27.92 15.52
CA PRO A 351 3.09 28.09 15.98
C PRO A 351 4.09 28.19 14.82
N GLY A 352 5.08 29.07 14.95
CA GLY A 352 6.24 29.11 14.07
C GLY A 352 5.86 29.19 12.60
N LYS A 353 6.41 28.24 11.82
CA LYS A 353 6.20 28.14 10.36
C LYS A 353 4.75 27.87 9.93
N ASP A 354 3.89 27.50 10.88
CA ASP A 354 2.46 27.31 10.64
C ASP A 354 1.70 28.64 10.53
N TYR A 355 2.26 29.74 11.06
CA TYR A 355 1.80 31.09 10.77
C TYR A 355 2.30 31.50 9.39
N TYR A 356 1.48 31.16 8.39
CA TYR A 356 1.92 31.05 7.01
C TYR A 356 1.25 32.09 6.11
N ASN A 357 2.06 32.77 5.30
CA ASN A 357 1.59 33.60 4.19
C ASN A 357 2.63 33.54 3.04
N PRO A 358 2.42 32.68 2.04
CA PRO A 358 3.39 32.47 0.97
C PRO A 358 3.52 33.65 0.00
N ARG A 359 2.59 34.63 0.06
CA ARG A 359 2.74 35.87 -0.71
C ARG A 359 3.79 36.79 -0.13
N GLU A 360 4.04 36.69 1.18
CA GLU A 360 5.04 37.49 1.89
C GLU A 360 6.36 36.75 2.03
N SER A 361 6.32 35.51 2.54
CA SER A 361 7.50 34.65 2.63
C SER A 361 7.10 33.18 2.77
N GLU A 362 7.80 32.32 2.03
CA GLU A 362 7.76 30.88 2.24
C GLU A 362 8.89 30.45 3.19
N PRO A 363 8.73 29.37 3.99
CA PRO A 363 9.79 28.83 4.81
C PRO A 363 11.09 28.57 4.03
N ASN A 364 12.17 29.24 4.44
CA ASN A 364 13.48 29.14 3.78
C ASN A 364 14.50 28.31 4.58
N SER A 365 14.22 28.06 5.86
CA SER A 365 15.00 27.18 6.75
C SER A 365 14.09 26.17 7.43
N TRP A 366 14.64 25.02 7.82
CA TRP A 366 13.95 23.93 8.51
C TRP A 366 14.64 23.53 9.83
N GLU A 367 15.60 24.35 10.29
CA GLU A 367 16.36 24.10 11.51
C GLU A 367 15.49 24.21 12.76
N ASP A 368 14.68 25.27 12.83
CA ASP A 368 13.68 25.49 13.87
C ASP A 368 12.31 25.77 13.24
N THR A 369 11.39 24.84 13.39
CA THR A 369 10.02 24.95 12.87
C THR A 369 9.09 25.77 13.75
N MET A 370 9.48 26.02 15.01
CA MET A 370 8.72 26.83 15.96
C MET A 370 9.07 28.32 15.87
N LYS A 371 10.14 28.66 15.15
CA LYS A 371 10.47 30.05 14.79
C LYS A 371 9.56 30.54 13.67
N ASP A 372 8.98 31.73 13.88
CA ASP A 372 8.17 32.40 12.87
C ASP A 372 9.00 32.79 11.65
N GLU A 373 8.41 32.62 10.47
CA GLU A 373 8.96 33.16 9.21
C GLU A 373 8.55 34.64 9.02
N LEU A 374 7.46 35.06 9.67
CA LEU A 374 6.84 36.37 9.51
C LEU A 374 6.74 37.09 10.86
N ASP A 375 6.91 38.41 10.85
CA ASP A 375 6.56 39.25 11.98
C ASP A 375 5.03 39.35 12.12
N ARG A 376 4.48 38.68 13.14
CA ARG A 376 3.03 38.61 13.43
C ARG A 376 2.41 39.97 13.74
N GLY A 377 3.19 40.94 14.22
CA GLY A 377 2.71 42.30 14.49
C GLY A 377 2.53 43.13 13.21
N LYS A 378 3.20 42.71 12.12
CA LYS A 378 3.22 43.43 10.84
C LYS A 378 2.45 42.74 9.73
N TYR A 379 2.50 41.41 9.66
CA TYR A 379 1.94 40.64 8.57
C TYR A 379 0.82 39.70 9.04
N PRO A 380 -0.36 39.73 8.42
CA PRO A 380 -1.40 38.74 8.67
C PRO A 380 -0.97 37.38 8.08
N ARG A 381 -1.39 36.29 8.71
CA ARG A 381 -1.39 34.98 8.03
C ARG A 381 -2.41 35.00 6.89
N MET A 382 -2.19 34.17 5.89
CA MET A 382 -3.17 33.96 4.83
C MET A 382 -4.14 32.85 5.25
N PRO A 383 -5.46 33.11 5.36
CA PRO A 383 -6.45 32.06 5.56
C PRO A 383 -6.37 30.95 4.52
N TRP A 384 -6.71 29.74 4.95
CA TRP A 384 -6.72 28.56 4.10
C TRP A 384 -8.10 27.91 4.16
N HIS A 385 -8.87 28.09 3.10
CA HIS A 385 -10.16 27.42 2.93
C HIS A 385 -9.99 26.18 2.06
N ASP A 386 -10.50 25.03 2.51
CA ASP A 386 -10.35 23.77 1.80
C ASP A 386 -11.44 22.76 2.18
N VAL A 387 -11.48 21.64 1.45
CA VAL A 387 -12.41 20.53 1.69
C VAL A 387 -11.65 19.20 1.74
N HIS A 388 -12.10 18.34 2.66
CA HIS A 388 -11.62 16.97 2.79
C HIS A 388 -12.79 16.03 3.00
N CYS A 389 -12.57 14.73 2.81
CA CYS A 389 -13.56 13.72 3.19
C CYS A 389 -12.89 12.52 3.87
N ALA A 390 -13.68 11.83 4.69
CA ALA A 390 -13.40 10.49 5.18
C ALA A 390 -14.39 9.53 4.53
N LEU A 391 -13.89 8.40 4.07
CA LEU A 391 -14.71 7.28 3.63
C LEU A 391 -14.48 6.10 4.57
N ARG A 392 -15.49 5.23 4.68
CA ARG A 392 -15.42 3.94 5.39
C ARG A 392 -16.00 2.83 4.51
N GLY A 393 -15.68 1.59 4.86
CA GLY A 393 -16.20 0.41 4.16
C GLY A 393 -15.41 0.06 2.88
N PRO A 394 -16.06 -0.57 1.88
CA PRO A 394 -15.42 -1.02 0.65
C PRO A 394 -14.55 0.04 -0.09
N PRO A 395 -14.93 1.34 -0.15
CA PRO A 395 -14.10 2.37 -0.79
C PRO A 395 -12.68 2.47 -0.24
N CYS A 396 -12.47 2.20 1.06
CA CYS A 396 -11.13 2.28 1.64
C CYS A 396 -10.19 1.20 1.10
N ARG A 397 -10.71 0.04 0.70
CA ARG A 397 -9.91 -0.98 0.03
C ARG A 397 -9.47 -0.53 -1.36
N ASP A 398 -10.35 0.19 -2.06
CA ASP A 398 -10.03 0.76 -3.38
C ASP A 398 -8.93 1.83 -3.26
N ILE A 399 -9.02 2.72 -2.27
CA ILE A 399 -7.99 3.75 -2.00
C ILE A 399 -6.69 3.13 -1.49
N ALA A 400 -6.76 2.12 -0.61
CA ALA A 400 -5.57 1.39 -0.16
C ALA A 400 -4.87 0.67 -1.31
N ARG A 401 -5.63 0.10 -2.26
CA ARG A 401 -5.09 -0.49 -3.47
C ARG A 401 -4.30 0.52 -4.29
N HIS A 402 -4.84 1.73 -4.48
CA HIS A 402 -4.13 2.83 -5.14
C HIS A 402 -2.78 3.11 -4.46
N PHE A 403 -2.77 3.26 -3.12
CA PHE A 403 -1.53 3.44 -2.36
C PHE A 403 -0.54 2.28 -2.58
N VAL A 404 -0.99 1.04 -2.44
CA VAL A 404 -0.15 -0.17 -2.56
C VAL A 404 0.45 -0.30 -3.96
N GLN A 405 -0.32 -0.04 -5.01
CA GLN A 405 0.18 -0.03 -6.39
C GLN A 405 1.31 0.99 -6.56
N ARG A 406 1.10 2.22 -6.09
CA ARG A 406 2.09 3.29 -6.16
C ARG A 406 3.33 3.02 -5.32
N TRP A 407 3.15 2.51 -4.11
CA TRP A 407 4.23 2.12 -3.20
C TRP A 407 5.13 1.05 -3.84
N ASN A 408 4.53 -0.03 -4.35
CA ASN A 408 5.25 -1.12 -4.99
C ASN A 408 5.97 -0.67 -6.26
N TYR A 409 5.33 0.19 -7.06
CA TYR A 409 5.96 0.77 -8.24
C TYR A 409 7.19 1.61 -7.87
N ALA A 410 7.07 2.50 -6.87
CA ALA A 410 8.17 3.33 -6.39
C ALA A 410 9.32 2.50 -5.78
N LYS A 411 9.00 1.42 -5.06
CA LYS A 411 9.98 0.49 -4.48
C LYS A 411 10.78 -0.23 -5.56
N ILE A 412 10.12 -0.86 -6.52
CA ILE A 412 10.78 -1.61 -7.61
C ILE A 412 11.69 -0.69 -8.43
N TYR A 413 11.21 0.51 -8.75
CA TYR A 413 11.99 1.49 -9.49
C TYR A 413 13.29 1.87 -8.77
N ARG A 414 13.26 1.93 -7.43
CA ARG A 414 14.44 2.18 -6.60
C ARG A 414 15.39 0.97 -6.55
N GLU A 415 14.86 -0.25 -6.42
CA GLU A 415 15.66 -1.48 -6.33
C GLU A 415 16.42 -1.77 -7.63
N ILE A 416 15.77 -1.60 -8.79
CA ILE A 416 16.43 -1.74 -10.11
C ILE A 416 17.64 -0.82 -10.21
N LYS A 417 17.56 0.42 -9.70
CA LYS A 417 18.68 1.36 -9.71
C LYS A 417 19.84 0.96 -8.80
N LEU A 418 19.57 0.37 -7.64
CA LEU A 418 20.63 -0.10 -6.73
C LEU A 418 21.41 -1.28 -7.32
N GLN A 419 20.82 -2.01 -8.28
CA GLN A 419 21.50 -3.10 -9.00
C GLN A 419 22.28 -2.66 -10.24
N MET A 420 22.01 -1.46 -10.77
CA MET A 420 22.70 -0.88 -11.94
C MET A 420 23.86 0.05 -11.58
N ARG A 421 24.12 0.26 -10.29
CA ARG A 421 25.30 0.95 -9.74
C ARG A 421 26.22 -0.09 -9.13
#